data_AF-A0A3C1L3X1-F1
#
_entry.id   AF-A0A3C1L3X1-F1
#
_cell.length_a   1.000
_cell.length_b   1.000
_cell.length_c   1.000
_cell.angle_alpha   90.00
_cell.angle_beta   90.00
_cell.angle_gamma   90.00
#
_symmetry.space_group_name_H-M   'P 1'
#
loop_
_entity.id
_entity.type
_entity.pdbx_description
1 polymer ?
#
loop_
_entity_poly.entity_id
_entity_poly.type
_entity_poly.pdbx_seq_one_letter_code
_entity_poly.pdbx_strand_id
1 'polypeptide(L)'
;YDGSASSGSNYGPQNPDFLAAVAERVAAYREENGLSGDVSVPVDAVTASASGLDPHISVANARLQAARVAEARGLTLAVVMGLIDDHTDGRSLGVLGEPGVNVVLLNLALDEQG
;
A
#
# COMPACT_ATOMS: atom_id res chain seq x y z
N TYR A 1 -7.84 1.88 18.73
CA TYR A 1 -6.84 0.84 18.45
C TYR A 1 -7.40 -0.45 19.01
N ASP A 2 -7.57 -1.47 18.16
CA ASP A 2 -8.00 -2.81 18.56
C ASP A 2 -7.24 -3.80 17.67
N GLY A 3 -6.36 -4.58 18.28
CA GLY A 3 -5.45 -5.54 17.63
C GLY A 3 -5.99 -6.97 17.58
N SER A 4 -7.31 -7.16 17.60
CA SER A 4 -7.94 -8.48 17.67
C SER A 4 -8.44 -9.07 16.34
N ALA A 5 -8.20 -8.42 15.20
CA ALA A 5 -8.62 -8.92 13.89
C ALA A 5 -7.56 -9.81 13.20
N SER A 6 -6.87 -10.69 13.93
CA SER A 6 -6.15 -11.81 13.32
C SER A 6 -7.11 -13.02 13.21
N SER A 7 -8.16 -12.86 12.42
CA SER A 7 -8.92 -14.01 11.92
C SER A 7 -8.37 -14.32 10.54
N GLY A 8 -7.31 -15.12 10.51
CA GLY A 8 -6.84 -15.79 9.29
C GLY A 8 -8.03 -16.49 8.67
N SER A 9 -8.60 -15.85 7.67
CA SER A 9 -9.91 -16.20 7.17
C SER A 9 -9.80 -17.49 6.37
N ASN A 10 -10.38 -18.58 6.86
CA ASN A 10 -10.55 -19.84 6.12
C ASN A 10 -11.56 -19.71 4.98
N TYR A 11 -11.62 -18.56 4.29
CA TYR A 11 -12.48 -18.36 3.15
C TYR A 11 -11.78 -18.89 1.90
N GLY A 12 -12.30 -20.00 1.38
CA GLY A 12 -11.90 -20.48 0.06
C GLY A 12 -12.12 -19.40 -1.02
N PRO A 13 -11.40 -19.44 -2.15
CA PRO A 13 -11.36 -18.39 -3.17
C PRO A 13 -12.71 -18.09 -3.87
N GLN A 14 -13.77 -18.85 -3.56
CA GLN A 14 -15.12 -18.70 -4.11
C GLN A 14 -16.16 -18.30 -3.06
N ASN A 15 -15.76 -17.98 -1.83
CA ASN A 15 -16.71 -17.55 -0.82
C ASN A 15 -17.26 -16.15 -1.19
N PRO A 16 -18.59 -15.99 -1.37
CA PRO A 16 -19.19 -14.72 -1.76
C PRO A 16 -18.93 -13.59 -0.75
N ASP A 17 -18.79 -13.91 0.54
CA ASP A 17 -18.51 -12.92 1.59
C ASP A 17 -17.08 -12.40 1.49
N PHE A 18 -16.12 -13.26 1.12
CA PHE A 18 -14.73 -12.83 0.87
C PHE A 18 -14.66 -11.91 -0.36
N LEU A 19 -15.35 -12.27 -1.44
CA LEU A 19 -15.41 -11.44 -2.64
C LEU A 19 -16.07 -10.08 -2.37
N ALA A 20 -17.16 -10.06 -1.59
CA ALA A 20 -17.82 -8.82 -1.17
C ALA A 20 -16.88 -7.95 -0.33
N ALA A 21 -16.19 -8.54 0.64
CA ALA A 21 -15.25 -7.82 1.49
C ALA A 21 -14.01 -7.33 0.71
N VAL A 22 -13.55 -8.05 -0.31
CA VAL A 22 -12.48 -7.56 -1.21
C VAL A 22 -12.99 -6.39 -2.04
N ALA A 23 -14.19 -6.49 -2.62
CA ALA A 23 -14.79 -5.40 -3.39
C ALA A 23 -14.99 -4.12 -2.55
N GLU A 24 -15.41 -4.27 -1.30
CA GLU A 24 -15.53 -3.16 -0.33
C GLU A 24 -14.16 -2.51 -0.07
N ARG A 25 -13.12 -3.30 0.19
CA ARG A 25 -11.75 -2.78 0.39
C ARG A 25 -11.22 -2.06 -0.86
N VAL A 26 -11.49 -2.59 -2.05
CA VAL A 26 -11.14 -1.93 -3.33
C VAL A 26 -11.85 -0.58 -3.46
N ALA A 27 -13.15 -0.52 -3.14
CA ALA A 27 -13.93 0.71 -3.21
C ALA A 27 -13.40 1.77 -2.22
N ALA A 28 -13.18 1.38 -0.96
CA ALA A 28 -12.63 2.25 0.06
C ALA A 28 -11.24 2.77 -0.30
N TYR A 29 -10.35 1.90 -0.82
CA TYR A 29 -9.01 2.30 -1.25
C TYR A 29 -9.05 3.31 -2.40
N ARG A 30 -9.97 3.14 -3.36
CA ARG A 30 -10.13 4.10 -4.46
C ARG A 30 -10.62 5.44 -3.96
N GLU A 31 -11.61 5.46 -3.08
CA GLU A 31 -12.16 6.68 -2.49
C GLU A 31 -11.08 7.44 -1.71
N GLU A 32 -10.35 6.74 -0.84
CA GLU A 32 -9.28 7.32 -0.02
C GLU A 32 -8.18 7.97 -0.86
N ASN A 33 -7.85 7.39 -2.02
CA ASN A 33 -6.77 7.86 -2.90
C ASN A 33 -7.28 8.65 -4.13
N GLY A 34 -8.58 8.97 -4.20
CA GLY A 34 -9.18 9.71 -5.31
C GLY A 34 -9.03 9.03 -6.68
N LEU A 35 -8.97 7.69 -6.72
CA LEU A 35 -8.70 6.93 -7.93
C LEU A 35 -9.98 6.70 -8.76
N SER A 36 -9.85 6.86 -10.07
CA SER A 36 -10.91 6.52 -11.02
C SER A 36 -11.13 5.01 -11.13
N GLY A 37 -12.33 4.60 -11.57
CA GLY A 37 -12.76 3.19 -11.63
C GLY A 37 -11.93 2.28 -12.56
N ASP A 38 -11.22 2.88 -13.50
CA ASP A 38 -10.34 2.23 -14.48
C ASP A 38 -8.93 1.94 -13.94
N VAL A 39 -8.53 2.60 -12.84
CA VAL A 39 -7.23 2.33 -12.19
C VAL A 39 -7.26 0.94 -11.55
N SER A 40 -6.25 0.12 -11.82
CA SER A 40 -6.11 -1.20 -11.17
C SER A 40 -5.61 -1.01 -9.74
N VAL A 41 -6.35 -1.54 -8.76
CA VAL A 41 -5.91 -1.55 -7.35
C VAL A 41 -4.94 -2.72 -7.14
N PRO A 42 -3.72 -2.48 -6.65
CA PRO A 42 -2.76 -3.54 -6.35
C PRO A 42 -3.31 -4.52 -5.31
N VAL A 43 -2.98 -5.81 -5.45
CA VAL A 43 -3.47 -6.84 -4.53
C VAL A 43 -3.00 -6.58 -3.10
N ASP A 44 -1.76 -6.11 -2.92
CA ASP A 44 -1.19 -5.78 -1.62
C ASP A 44 -1.95 -4.65 -0.91
N ALA A 45 -2.58 -3.73 -1.66
CA ALA A 45 -3.39 -2.67 -1.07
C ALA A 45 -4.63 -3.22 -0.32
N VAL A 46 -5.18 -4.34 -0.77
CA VAL A 46 -6.37 -4.97 -0.16
C VAL A 46 -6.05 -6.17 0.71
N THR A 47 -4.85 -6.76 0.57
CA THR A 47 -4.40 -7.90 1.39
C THR A 47 -3.49 -7.50 2.55
N ALA A 48 -2.66 -6.45 2.44
CA ALA A 48 -1.76 -6.02 3.53
C ALA A 48 -2.53 -5.56 4.77
N SER A 49 -3.76 -5.06 4.59
CA SER A 49 -4.69 -4.74 5.69
C SER A 49 -4.94 -5.94 6.62
N ALA A 50 -4.73 -7.18 6.17
CA ALA A 50 -5.02 -8.39 6.95
C ALA A 50 -3.82 -8.99 7.70
N SER A 51 -2.57 -8.71 7.31
CA SER A 51 -1.39 -9.41 7.88
C SER A 51 -0.60 -8.58 8.90
N GLY A 52 -0.49 -7.25 8.72
CA GLY A 52 0.24 -6.35 9.64
C GLY A 52 1.71 -6.70 9.91
N LEU A 53 2.27 -7.68 9.19
CA LEU A 53 3.57 -8.31 9.46
C LEU A 53 4.64 -7.94 8.41
N ASP A 54 4.22 -7.60 7.19
CA ASP A 54 5.13 -7.22 6.12
C ASP A 54 5.22 -5.69 6.02
N PRO A 55 6.39 -5.07 6.27
CA PRO A 55 6.57 -3.63 6.13
C PRO A 55 6.69 -3.17 4.67
N HIS A 56 6.69 -4.10 3.70
CA HIS A 56 6.80 -3.78 2.29
C HIS A 56 5.44 -3.73 1.59
N ILE A 57 5.24 -2.66 0.80
CA ILE A 57 4.16 -2.56 -0.17
C ILE A 57 4.72 -2.57 -1.59
N SER A 58 3.90 -2.90 -2.57
CA SER A 58 4.32 -2.81 -3.97
C SER A 58 4.60 -1.36 -4.35
N VAL A 59 5.54 -1.14 -5.27
CA VAL A 59 5.83 0.19 -5.82
C VAL A 59 4.57 0.81 -6.44
N ALA A 60 3.71 0.00 -7.07
CA ALA A 60 2.43 0.47 -7.62
C ALA A 60 1.51 1.01 -6.52
N ASN A 61 1.39 0.32 -5.39
CA ASN A 61 0.60 0.76 -4.26
C ASN A 61 1.15 2.06 -3.65
N ALA A 62 2.46 2.15 -3.43
CA ALA A 62 3.09 3.36 -2.92
C ALA A 62 2.82 4.59 -3.82
N ARG A 63 2.95 4.42 -5.14
CA ARG A 63 2.72 5.49 -6.12
C ARG A 63 1.27 5.96 -6.19
N LEU A 64 0.31 5.04 -6.05
CA LEU A 64 -1.12 5.39 -6.02
C LEU A 64 -1.50 6.19 -4.77
N GLN A 65 -0.80 6.00 -3.66
CA GLN A 65 -1.01 6.76 -2.42
C GLN A 65 -0.25 8.09 -2.37
N ALA A 66 0.73 8.31 -3.25
CA ALA A 66 1.67 9.43 -3.18
C ALA A 66 0.98 10.81 -3.16
N ALA A 67 -0.09 10.99 -3.94
CA ALA A 67 -0.83 12.26 -4.00
C ALA A 67 -1.49 12.60 -2.66
N ARG A 68 -2.19 11.63 -2.06
CA ARG A 68 -2.82 11.78 -0.75
C ARG A 68 -1.79 12.04 0.35
N VAL A 69 -0.68 11.31 0.33
CA VAL A 69 0.41 11.48 1.30
C VAL A 69 1.05 12.86 1.17
N ALA A 70 1.25 13.35 -0.05
CA ALA A 70 1.77 14.68 -0.32
C ALA A 70 0.84 15.77 0.26
N GLU A 71 -0.47 15.65 0.02
CA GLU A 71 -1.48 16.57 0.57
C GLU A 71 -1.49 16.56 2.10
N ALA A 72 -1.51 15.37 2.72
CA ALA A 72 -1.55 15.21 4.17
C ALA A 72 -0.32 15.76 4.89
N ARG A 73 0.84 15.78 4.21
CA ARG A 73 2.13 16.22 4.76
C ARG A 73 2.56 17.61 4.26
N GLY A 74 1.75 18.28 3.44
CA GLY A 74 2.13 19.57 2.84
C GLY A 74 3.36 19.50 1.92
N LEU A 75 3.67 18.32 1.38
CA LEU A 75 4.78 18.08 0.48
C LEU A 75 4.32 18.16 -0.98
N THR A 76 5.26 18.33 -1.91
CA THR A 76 4.95 18.19 -3.33
C THR A 76 4.90 16.71 -3.71
N LEU A 77 4.04 16.36 -4.68
CA LEU A 77 3.99 15.01 -5.24
C LEU A 77 5.37 14.53 -5.72
N ALA A 78 6.18 15.43 -6.30
CA ALA A 78 7.52 15.10 -6.77
C ALA A 78 8.46 14.67 -5.64
N VAL A 79 8.39 15.32 -4.46
CA VAL A 79 9.18 14.95 -3.28
C VAL A 79 8.78 13.55 -2.79
N VAL A 80 7.49 13.29 -2.65
CA VAL A 80 6.99 11.98 -2.20
C VAL A 80 7.36 10.88 -3.20
N MET A 81 7.24 11.13 -4.50
CA MET A 81 7.66 10.18 -5.55
C MET A 81 9.16 9.90 -5.51
N GLY A 82 9.99 10.92 -5.28
CA GLY A 82 11.44 10.75 -5.10
C GLY A 82 11.76 9.88 -3.89
N LEU A 83 11.12 10.15 -2.75
CA LEU A 83 11.29 9.34 -1.54
C LEU A 83 10.83 7.88 -1.73
N ILE A 84 9.74 7.65 -2.47
CA ILE A 84 9.30 6.29 -2.83
C ILE A 84 10.38 5.59 -3.66
N ASP A 85 10.94 6.26 -4.66
CA ASP A 85 11.98 5.66 -5.50
C ASP A 85 13.27 5.40 -4.70
N ASP A 86 13.66 6.29 -3.78
CA ASP A 86 14.84 6.14 -2.90
C ASP A 86 14.69 4.99 -1.89
N HIS A 87 13.45 4.72 -1.45
CA HIS A 87 13.11 3.66 -0.49
C HIS A 87 12.50 2.42 -1.18
N THR A 88 12.56 2.37 -2.50
CA THR A 88 12.29 1.15 -3.26
C THR A 88 13.56 0.30 -3.19
N ASP A 89 13.46 -0.90 -2.64
CA ASP A 89 14.60 -1.83 -2.60
C ASP A 89 14.94 -2.27 -4.03
N GLY A 90 15.83 -1.50 -4.66
CA GLY A 90 16.32 -1.76 -6.00
C GLY A 90 17.28 -2.93 -5.97
N ARG A 91 16.81 -4.12 -6.38
CA ARG A 91 17.57 -5.34 -6.75
C ARG A 91 19.10 -5.19 -6.62
N SER A 92 19.62 -5.19 -5.40
CA SER A 92 21.05 -4.91 -5.23
C SER A 92 21.90 -6.14 -5.52
N LEU A 93 21.34 -7.35 -5.49
CA LEU A 93 22.03 -8.57 -5.92
C LEU A 93 21.01 -9.63 -6.40
N GLY A 94 20.94 -9.85 -7.72
CA GLY A 94 20.40 -11.05 -8.39
C GLY A 94 19.32 -11.93 -7.71
N VAL A 95 18.18 -12.06 -8.40
CA VAL A 95 17.36 -13.29 -8.50
C VAL A 95 16.37 -13.63 -7.35
N LEU A 96 16.07 -12.78 -6.36
CA LEU A 96 14.96 -13.06 -5.41
C LEU A 96 14.15 -11.82 -5.01
N GLY A 97 12.84 -11.81 -5.30
CA GLY A 97 11.84 -10.85 -4.79
C GLY A 97 11.26 -9.86 -5.83
N GLU A 98 9.97 -9.51 -5.69
CA GLU A 98 9.37 -8.36 -6.39
C GLU A 98 9.85 -7.05 -5.72
N PRO A 99 10.08 -5.95 -6.48
CA PRO A 99 10.47 -4.68 -5.89
C PRO A 99 9.39 -4.16 -4.94
N GLY A 100 9.78 -3.90 -3.69
CA GLY A 100 8.92 -3.39 -2.64
C GLY A 100 9.43 -2.07 -2.07
N VAL A 101 8.52 -1.30 -1.49
CA VAL A 101 8.80 -0.05 -0.79
C VAL A 101 8.67 -0.31 0.70
N ASN A 102 9.74 -0.05 1.45
CA ASN A 102 9.71 -0.19 2.90
C ASN A 102 8.94 0.97 3.53
N VAL A 103 7.72 0.71 4.01
CA VAL A 103 6.83 1.74 4.54
C VAL A 103 7.37 2.39 5.82
N VAL A 104 8.10 1.63 6.65
CA VAL A 104 8.68 2.15 7.90
C VAL A 104 9.77 3.19 7.58
N LEU A 105 10.69 2.85 6.69
CA LEU A 105 11.76 3.76 6.29
C LEU A 105 11.22 4.95 5.49
N LEU A 106 10.27 4.71 4.59
CA LEU A 106 9.61 5.78 3.85
C LEU A 106 8.91 6.78 4.78
N ASN A 107 8.18 6.29 5.80
CA ASN A 107 7.52 7.17 6.77
C ASN A 107 8.51 7.99 7.57
N LEU A 108 9.62 7.38 8.01
CA LEU A 108 10.68 8.11 8.71
C LEU A 108 11.26 9.22 7.82
N ALA A 109 11.56 8.91 6.57
CA ALA A 109 12.08 9.89 5.62
C ALA A 109 11.06 11.00 5.30
N LEU A 110 9.77 10.67 5.23
CA LEU A 110 8.70 11.66 5.06
C LEU A 110 8.56 12.57 6.28
N ASP A 111 8.74 12.05 7.51
CA ASP A 111 8.72 12.83 8.75
C ASP A 111 9.91 13.81 8.84
N GLU A 112 11.05 13.47 8.22
CA GLU A 112 12.20 14.38 8.12
C GLU A 112 12.00 15.54 7.14
N GLN A 113 11.02 15.45 6.22
CA GLN A 113 10.73 16.51 5.25
C GLN A 113 9.69 17.55 5.74
N GLY A 114 8.95 17.28 6.83
CA GLY A 114 7.91 18.19 7.34
C GLY A 114 7.02 17.61 8.43
#